data_AF-A0A017HM90-F1
#
_entry.id   AF-A0A017HM90-F1
#
_cell.length_a   1.000
_cell.length_b   1.000
_cell.length_c   1.000
_cell.angle_alpha   90.00
_cell.angle_beta   90.00
_cell.angle_gamma   90.00
#
_symmetry.space_group_name_H-M   'P 1'
#
loop_
_entity.id
_entity.type
_entity.pdbx_description
1 polymer ?
#
loop_
_entity_poly.entity_id
_entity_poly.type
_entity_poly.pdbx_seq_one_letter_code
_entity_poly.pdbx_strand_id
1 'polypeptide(L)'
;MTVRSVEAIPVAYPEPNDHSRLRSVCLVKITTEDGVVGWGECCAYFPEASRAAKALVDGMAEIVVGQDEVQTETIWRLLKDHSWWYGTGAGVASLAISGIDIALWDLKGKVLGRSVLDLLGGPAHERMPAVASIHATQASIPAMADEIVGYLSDGLQGVKVGFGKKGDAHLGFDHDRDVEYVRTVREAIGDKRLMIDLGVKNHWDIATALSRARAFEDYRIHWLEEPLGHDDPEGYKALRAGTSVRIGYGEREWNHRGVQQIVETGTVDVIGIDPGRIEGITGFRKAAEVCATYRRQANAHNFSTAIVSAASQALSFASPACRELELQPVYGPAQKDLVDRPVWHTDGWVNKPEGPGLGIQINEDLVASARLDR
;
A
#
# COMPACT_ATOMS: atom_id res chain seq x y z
N MET A 1 22.56 -2.15 -19.59
CA MET A 1 23.80 -2.73 -19.01
C MET A 1 23.41 -4.15 -18.61
N THR A 2 24.05 -4.81 -17.66
CA THR A 2 23.50 -6.07 -17.14
C THR A 2 23.48 -6.07 -15.62
N VAL A 3 22.50 -6.77 -15.06
CA VAL A 3 22.45 -7.03 -13.62
C VAL A 3 23.61 -7.93 -13.21
N ARG A 4 24.39 -7.50 -12.23
CA ARG A 4 25.51 -8.25 -11.65
C ARG A 4 25.06 -9.10 -10.47
N SER A 5 24.22 -8.55 -9.60
CA SER A 5 23.81 -9.22 -8.35
C SER A 5 22.43 -8.79 -7.88
N VAL A 6 21.75 -9.72 -7.22
CA VAL A 6 20.50 -9.50 -6.48
C VAL A 6 20.73 -9.94 -5.04
N GLU A 7 20.40 -9.09 -4.08
CA GLU A 7 20.50 -9.38 -2.64
C GLU A 7 19.14 -9.16 -1.97
N ALA A 8 18.63 -10.18 -1.28
CA ALA A 8 17.48 -10.07 -0.41
C ALA A 8 17.87 -9.89 1.06
N ILE A 9 17.31 -8.86 1.69
CA ILE A 9 17.69 -8.34 3.00
C ILE A 9 16.45 -8.26 3.89
N PRO A 10 16.13 -9.30 4.68
CA PRO A 10 15.04 -9.27 5.64
C PRO A 10 15.43 -8.35 6.80
N VAL A 11 14.61 -7.33 7.05
CA VAL A 11 14.80 -6.35 8.12
C VAL A 11 13.61 -6.32 9.05
N ALA A 12 13.80 -5.84 10.28
CA ALA A 12 12.72 -5.53 11.20
C ALA A 12 12.85 -4.13 11.78
N TYR A 13 11.71 -3.50 12.03
CA TYR A 13 11.63 -2.13 12.54
C TYR A 13 10.37 -1.96 13.41
N PRO A 14 10.39 -1.04 14.39
CA PRO A 14 9.19 -0.65 15.11
C PRO A 14 8.32 0.25 14.23
N GLU A 15 7.03 -0.08 14.09
CA GLU A 15 6.05 0.75 13.37
C GLU A 15 5.29 1.67 14.35
N PRO A 16 5.62 2.97 14.41
CA PRO A 16 5.01 3.87 15.39
C PRO A 16 3.50 4.05 15.18
N ASN A 17 2.99 3.94 13.95
CA ASN A 17 1.56 4.06 13.65
C ASN A 17 0.76 2.80 14.02
N ASP A 18 1.44 1.76 14.51
CA ASP A 18 0.84 0.51 14.99
C ASP A 18 1.38 0.11 16.37
N HIS A 19 1.36 1.05 17.32
CA HIS A 19 1.82 0.85 18.71
C HIS A 19 3.26 0.34 18.84
N SER A 20 4.16 0.84 17.99
CA SER A 20 5.55 0.39 17.91
C SER A 20 5.65 -1.13 17.73
N ARG A 21 4.64 -1.75 17.10
CA ARG A 21 4.68 -3.18 16.78
C ARG A 21 5.88 -3.43 15.88
N LEU A 22 6.62 -4.49 16.20
CA LEU A 22 7.71 -4.92 15.34
C LEU A 22 7.11 -5.44 14.02
N ARG A 23 7.44 -4.77 12.93
CA ARG A 23 7.15 -5.18 11.55
C ARG A 23 8.42 -5.72 10.92
N SER A 24 8.26 -6.55 9.90
CA SER A 24 9.37 -7.05 9.11
C SER A 24 9.02 -7.02 7.63
N VAL A 25 9.98 -6.63 6.81
CA VAL A 25 9.90 -6.67 5.35
C VAL A 25 11.16 -7.31 4.81
N CYS A 26 11.15 -7.71 3.53
CA CYS A 26 12.37 -8.10 2.83
C CYS A 26 12.69 -7.06 1.76
N LEU A 27 13.79 -6.34 1.95
CA LEU A 27 14.29 -5.40 0.96
C LEU A 27 15.05 -6.15 -0.13
N VAL A 28 14.99 -5.66 -1.36
CA VAL A 28 15.72 -6.21 -2.50
C VAL A 28 16.67 -5.15 -3.03
N LYS A 29 17.96 -5.47 -3.08
CA LYS A 29 19.01 -4.64 -3.65
C LYS A 29 19.51 -5.28 -4.94
N ILE A 30 19.39 -4.58 -6.07
CA ILE A 30 19.90 -5.05 -7.36
C ILE A 30 21.04 -4.12 -7.78
N THR A 31 22.18 -4.70 -8.14
CA THR A 31 23.37 -3.93 -8.58
C THR A 31 23.77 -4.33 -9.99
N THR A 32 24.05 -3.35 -10.84
CA THR A 32 24.58 -3.55 -12.20
C THR A 32 26.10 -3.73 -12.22
N GLU A 33 26.65 -4.13 -13.36
CA GLU A 33 28.11 -4.26 -13.54
C GLU A 33 28.89 -2.96 -13.28
N ASP A 34 28.32 -1.81 -13.61
CA ASP A 34 28.91 -0.49 -13.38
C ASP A 34 28.60 0.09 -11.99
N GLY A 35 27.92 -0.66 -11.13
CA GLY A 35 27.71 -0.32 -9.73
C GLY A 35 26.47 0.54 -9.42
N VAL A 36 25.57 0.76 -10.38
CA VAL A 36 24.28 1.40 -10.11
C VAL A 36 23.39 0.46 -9.29
N VAL A 37 22.72 1.01 -8.28
CA VAL A 37 21.89 0.24 -7.35
C VAL A 37 20.43 0.65 -7.44
N GLY A 38 19.56 -0.33 -7.64
CA GLY A 38 18.11 -0.23 -7.48
C GLY A 38 17.62 -0.89 -6.21
N TRP A 39 16.61 -0.31 -5.58
CA TRP A 39 16.00 -0.82 -4.34
C TRP A 39 14.51 -1.11 -4.51
N GLY A 40 14.07 -2.22 -3.91
CA GLY A 40 12.68 -2.65 -3.88
C GLY A 40 12.33 -3.32 -2.57
N GLU A 41 11.06 -3.67 -2.41
CA GLU A 41 10.52 -4.21 -1.17
C GLU A 41 9.47 -5.30 -1.42
N CYS A 42 9.63 -6.40 -0.69
CA CYS A 42 8.61 -7.43 -0.49
C CYS A 42 7.81 -7.08 0.77
N CYS A 43 6.53 -6.70 0.63
CA CYS A 43 5.70 -6.28 1.75
C CYS A 43 5.18 -7.48 2.55
N ALA A 44 6.04 -8.05 3.41
CA ALA A 44 5.80 -9.32 4.09
C ALA A 44 5.21 -9.18 5.50
N TYR A 45 5.35 -8.01 6.13
CA TYR A 45 4.94 -7.63 7.49
C TYR A 45 5.49 -8.44 8.68
N PHE A 46 5.84 -9.71 8.50
CA PHE A 46 6.21 -10.63 9.58
C PHE A 46 7.53 -11.36 9.29
N PRO A 47 8.35 -11.69 10.32
CA PRO A 47 9.67 -12.28 10.12
C PRO A 47 9.68 -13.58 9.30
N GLU A 48 8.71 -14.48 9.52
CA GLU A 48 8.59 -15.73 8.77
C GLU A 48 8.28 -15.49 7.29
N ALA A 49 7.41 -14.54 6.98
CA ALA A 49 7.08 -14.17 5.61
C ALA A 49 8.27 -13.45 4.93
N SER A 50 9.01 -12.60 5.67
CA SER A 50 10.23 -11.96 5.17
C SER A 50 11.34 -12.96 4.85
N ARG A 51 11.52 -13.99 5.68
CA ARG A 51 12.48 -15.08 5.42
C ARG A 51 12.06 -15.93 4.22
N ALA A 52 10.76 -16.20 4.07
CA ALA A 52 10.24 -16.91 2.90
C ALA A 52 10.41 -16.07 1.62
N ALA A 53 10.13 -14.77 1.68
CA ALA A 53 10.37 -13.86 0.56
C ALA A 53 11.86 -13.80 0.19
N LYS A 54 12.76 -13.74 1.17
CA LYS A 54 14.21 -13.84 0.94
C LYS A 54 14.57 -15.11 0.17
N ALA A 55 14.12 -16.27 0.63
CA ALA A 55 14.46 -17.54 -0.03
C ALA A 55 13.99 -17.58 -1.49
N LEU A 56 12.82 -17.01 -1.79
CA LEU A 56 12.31 -16.90 -3.15
C LEU A 56 13.11 -15.91 -4.00
N VAL A 57 13.46 -14.73 -3.47
CA VAL A 57 14.29 -13.75 -4.19
C VAL A 57 15.68 -14.32 -4.46
N ASP A 58 16.31 -14.97 -3.48
CA ASP A 58 17.62 -15.62 -3.64
C ASP A 58 17.57 -16.70 -4.73
N GLY A 59 16.50 -17.52 -4.77
CA GLY A 59 16.31 -18.52 -5.83
C GLY A 59 16.00 -17.92 -7.20
N MET A 60 15.25 -16.82 -7.25
CA MET A 60 14.93 -16.09 -8.47
C MET A 60 16.10 -15.26 -9.02
N ALA A 61 17.13 -15.01 -8.21
CA ALA A 61 18.29 -14.20 -8.61
C ALA A 61 18.96 -14.72 -9.89
N GLU A 62 19.04 -16.03 -10.09
CA GLU A 62 19.63 -16.65 -11.30
C GLU A 62 18.90 -16.25 -12.60
N ILE A 63 17.62 -15.89 -12.52
CA ILE A 63 16.83 -15.44 -13.66
C ILE A 63 17.17 -14.00 -14.02
N VAL A 64 17.50 -13.19 -13.01
CA VAL A 64 17.69 -11.74 -13.11
C VAL A 64 19.14 -11.39 -13.42
N VAL A 65 20.12 -12.10 -12.85
CA VAL A 65 21.55 -11.87 -13.13
C VAL A 65 21.85 -12.09 -14.61
N GLY A 66 22.62 -11.18 -15.20
CA GLY A 66 22.95 -11.18 -16.63
C GLY A 66 21.87 -10.61 -17.54
N GLN A 67 20.67 -10.33 -17.03
CA GLN A 67 19.62 -9.66 -17.79
C GLN A 67 19.92 -8.17 -17.96
N ASP A 68 19.35 -7.58 -19.00
CA ASP A 68 19.36 -6.14 -19.23
C ASP A 68 18.41 -5.43 -18.26
N GLU A 69 18.97 -4.55 -17.42
CA GLU A 69 18.25 -3.96 -16.28
C GLU A 69 17.04 -3.09 -16.67
N VAL A 70 16.98 -2.59 -17.91
CA VAL A 70 15.85 -1.76 -18.35
C VAL A 70 14.66 -2.58 -18.88
N GLN A 71 14.84 -3.90 -19.04
CA GLN A 71 13.83 -4.82 -19.57
C GLN A 71 12.87 -5.38 -18.51
N THR A 72 12.40 -4.49 -17.62
CA THR A 72 11.38 -4.74 -16.56
C THR A 72 10.28 -5.73 -16.95
N GLU A 73 9.51 -5.50 -18.03
CA GLU A 73 8.42 -6.41 -18.46
C GLU A 73 8.93 -7.82 -18.85
N THR A 74 10.10 -7.92 -19.49
CA THR A 74 10.71 -9.22 -19.85
C THR A 74 11.05 -10.00 -18.59
N ILE A 75 11.77 -9.38 -17.66
CA ILE A 75 12.21 -10.02 -16.41
C ILE A 75 10.99 -10.39 -15.57
N TRP A 76 10.00 -9.50 -15.46
CA TRP A 76 8.75 -9.77 -14.75
C TRP A 76 8.02 -11.01 -15.30
N ARG A 77 7.96 -11.19 -16.63
CA ARG A 77 7.38 -12.40 -17.24
C ARG A 77 8.19 -13.65 -16.93
N LEU A 78 9.51 -13.60 -17.03
CA LEU A 78 10.38 -14.73 -16.70
C LEU A 78 10.19 -15.19 -15.25
N LEU A 79 10.11 -14.24 -14.31
CA LEU A 79 9.87 -14.53 -12.90
C LEU A 79 8.49 -15.18 -12.69
N LYS A 80 7.46 -14.65 -13.36
CA LYS A 80 6.11 -15.21 -13.30
C LYS A 80 6.04 -16.62 -13.87
N ASP A 81 6.63 -16.85 -15.03
CA ASP A 81 6.67 -18.17 -15.66
C ASP A 81 7.45 -19.17 -14.80
N HIS A 82 8.54 -18.74 -14.16
CA HIS A 82 9.30 -19.58 -13.24
C HIS A 82 8.51 -19.94 -11.96
N SER A 83 7.67 -19.02 -11.46
CA SER A 83 6.84 -19.24 -10.26
C SER A 83 5.69 -20.24 -10.44
N TRP A 84 5.51 -20.81 -11.64
CA TRP A 84 4.39 -21.68 -12.03
C TRP A 84 4.03 -22.74 -10.99
N TRP A 85 5.04 -23.44 -10.47
CA TRP A 85 4.84 -24.60 -9.61
C TRP A 85 4.52 -24.26 -8.15
N TYR A 86 4.82 -23.05 -7.69
CA TYR A 86 4.78 -22.73 -6.26
C TYR A 86 4.07 -21.42 -5.92
N GLY A 87 3.32 -20.85 -6.86
CA GLY A 87 2.38 -19.77 -6.55
C GLY A 87 2.28 -18.68 -7.60
N THR A 88 2.22 -19.00 -8.90
CA THR A 88 2.01 -17.97 -9.93
C THR A 88 0.81 -17.09 -9.61
N GLY A 89 1.08 -15.81 -9.41
CA GLY A 89 0.07 -14.80 -9.15
C GLY A 89 -0.58 -14.88 -7.77
N ALA A 90 0.01 -15.55 -6.78
CA ALA A 90 -0.48 -15.48 -5.41
C ALA A 90 0.65 -15.60 -4.36
N GLY A 91 0.36 -15.14 -3.14
CA GLY A 91 1.18 -15.40 -1.96
C GLY A 91 2.59 -14.83 -2.02
N VAL A 92 3.50 -15.50 -1.30
CA VAL A 92 4.89 -15.04 -1.08
C VAL A 92 5.69 -14.93 -2.38
N ALA A 93 5.36 -15.70 -3.41
CA ALA A 93 5.97 -15.56 -4.73
C ALA A 93 5.68 -14.19 -5.35
N SER A 94 4.45 -13.67 -5.20
CA SER A 94 4.10 -12.34 -5.69
C SER A 94 4.81 -11.24 -4.90
N LEU A 95 5.06 -11.44 -3.59
CA LEU A 95 5.90 -10.54 -2.79
C LEU A 95 7.33 -10.48 -3.33
N ALA A 96 7.95 -11.63 -3.60
CA ALA A 96 9.31 -11.71 -4.15
C ALA A 96 9.42 -11.03 -5.52
N ILE A 97 8.45 -11.28 -6.41
CA ILE A 97 8.36 -10.61 -7.72
C ILE A 97 8.20 -9.10 -7.53
N SER A 98 7.41 -8.66 -6.55
CA SER A 98 7.22 -7.24 -6.25
C SER A 98 8.51 -6.55 -5.85
N GLY A 99 9.27 -7.14 -4.92
CA GLY A 99 10.54 -6.59 -4.48
C GLY A 99 11.56 -6.48 -5.62
N ILE A 100 11.66 -7.52 -6.47
CA ILE A 100 12.55 -7.52 -7.64
C ILE A 100 12.10 -6.47 -8.66
N ASP A 101 10.81 -6.42 -8.99
CA ASP A 101 10.27 -5.50 -10.00
C ASP A 101 10.44 -4.03 -9.58
N ILE A 102 10.13 -3.68 -8.33
CA ILE A 102 10.36 -2.31 -7.82
C ILE A 102 11.85 -1.94 -7.93
N ALA A 103 12.77 -2.83 -7.55
CA ALA A 103 14.20 -2.58 -7.64
C ALA A 103 14.68 -2.38 -9.10
N LEU A 104 14.14 -3.15 -10.05
CA LEU A 104 14.43 -2.99 -11.47
C LEU A 104 13.90 -1.66 -12.02
N TRP A 105 12.73 -1.21 -11.58
CA TRP A 105 12.19 0.09 -11.98
C TRP A 105 12.99 1.27 -11.42
N ASP A 106 13.42 1.18 -10.16
CA ASP A 106 14.32 2.15 -9.55
C ASP A 106 15.65 2.23 -10.34
N LEU A 107 16.24 1.06 -10.62
CA LEU A 107 17.46 0.93 -11.40
C LEU A 107 17.30 1.50 -12.82
N LYS A 108 16.22 1.16 -13.51
CA LYS A 108 15.90 1.68 -14.85
C LYS A 108 15.81 3.19 -14.86
N GLY A 109 15.15 3.79 -13.87
CA GLY A 109 15.09 5.24 -13.75
C GLY A 109 16.46 5.88 -13.51
N LYS A 110 17.28 5.29 -12.62
CA LYS A 110 18.64 5.77 -12.34
C LYS A 110 19.55 5.70 -13.57
N VAL A 111 19.56 4.57 -14.27
CA VAL A 111 20.36 4.35 -15.49
C VAL A 111 19.95 5.32 -16.60
N LEU A 112 18.65 5.59 -16.75
CA LEU A 112 18.14 6.49 -17.79
C LEU A 112 18.11 7.96 -17.38
N GLY A 113 18.47 8.29 -16.12
CA GLY A 113 18.38 9.64 -15.58
C GLY A 113 16.95 10.19 -15.52
N ARG A 114 15.94 9.33 -15.33
CA ARG A 114 14.51 9.67 -15.33
C ARG A 114 13.82 9.18 -14.08
N SER A 115 12.80 9.91 -13.63
CA SER A 115 11.95 9.43 -12.54
C SER A 115 11.11 8.23 -13.02
N VAL A 116 10.71 7.36 -12.10
CA VAL A 116 9.74 6.28 -12.42
C VAL A 116 8.44 6.86 -12.95
N LEU A 117 7.99 8.04 -12.46
CA LEU A 117 6.81 8.73 -13.00
C LEU A 117 6.96 9.06 -14.48
N ASP A 118 8.10 9.61 -14.90
CA ASP A 118 8.36 9.90 -16.32
C ASP A 118 8.33 8.63 -17.17
N LEU A 119 8.95 7.55 -16.67
CA LEU A 119 8.97 6.25 -17.34
C LEU A 119 7.59 5.59 -17.43
N LEU A 120 6.67 5.93 -16.52
CA LEU A 120 5.28 5.47 -16.55
C LEU A 120 4.40 6.28 -17.53
N GLY A 121 4.90 7.40 -18.06
CA GLY A 121 4.17 8.26 -19.00
C GLY A 121 3.89 9.67 -18.48
N GLY A 122 4.41 10.03 -17.30
CA GLY A 122 4.19 11.33 -16.67
C GLY A 122 2.91 11.42 -15.84
N PRO A 123 2.64 12.58 -15.23
CA PRO A 123 1.53 12.76 -14.31
C PRO A 123 0.17 12.83 -15.03
N ALA A 124 -0.76 11.94 -14.64
CA ALA A 124 -2.18 12.05 -14.94
C ALA A 124 -2.90 13.10 -14.08
N HIS A 125 -2.30 13.53 -12.97
CA HIS A 125 -2.84 14.54 -12.05
C HIS A 125 -1.82 15.64 -11.76
N GLU A 126 -2.27 16.88 -11.70
CA GLU A 126 -1.40 17.99 -11.30
C GLU A 126 -1.06 17.95 -9.81
N ARG A 127 -2.03 17.56 -8.97
CA ARG A 127 -1.90 17.45 -7.52
C ARG A 127 -2.61 16.18 -7.03
N MET A 128 -2.09 15.56 -5.97
CA MET A 128 -2.65 14.36 -5.36
C MET A 128 -3.03 14.66 -3.90
N PRO A 129 -4.29 14.49 -3.49
CA PRO A 129 -4.71 14.66 -2.10
C PRO A 129 -3.95 13.69 -1.17
N ALA A 130 -3.42 14.20 -0.07
CA ALA A 130 -2.82 13.41 0.99
C ALA A 130 -3.84 13.12 2.10
N VAL A 131 -3.96 11.85 2.47
CA VAL A 131 -4.89 11.35 3.49
C VAL A 131 -4.08 10.63 4.57
N ALA A 132 -4.37 10.90 5.86
CA ALA A 132 -3.75 10.15 6.94
C ALA A 132 -4.30 8.73 7.02
N SER A 133 -3.44 7.73 7.14
CA SER A 133 -3.82 6.35 7.45
C SER A 133 -3.41 6.02 8.88
N ILE A 134 -4.38 5.83 9.76
CA ILE A 134 -4.16 5.68 11.21
C ILE A 134 -4.94 4.50 11.78
N HIS A 135 -4.55 4.09 12.99
CA HIS A 135 -5.34 3.20 13.83
C HIS A 135 -6.01 3.99 14.95
N ALA A 136 -7.26 3.68 15.24
CA ALA A 136 -7.91 4.18 16.44
C ALA A 136 -7.37 3.44 17.67
N THR A 137 -6.77 4.17 18.61
CA THR A 137 -6.04 3.55 19.73
C THR A 137 -6.55 3.94 21.12
N GLN A 138 -7.25 5.07 21.25
CA GLN A 138 -7.63 5.64 22.54
C GLN A 138 -9.04 5.23 22.98
N ALA A 139 -9.27 5.06 24.28
CA ALA A 139 -10.59 4.70 24.80
C ALA A 139 -11.65 5.80 24.64
N SER A 140 -11.24 7.06 24.66
CA SER A 140 -12.15 8.22 24.57
C SER A 140 -12.41 8.60 23.12
N ILE A 141 -13.68 8.59 22.68
CA ILE A 141 -14.06 9.04 21.33
C ILE A 141 -13.67 10.51 21.09
N PRO A 142 -13.94 11.47 22.00
CA PRO A 142 -13.46 12.83 21.85
C PRO A 142 -11.94 12.93 21.67
N ALA A 143 -11.16 12.15 22.42
CA ALA A 143 -9.70 12.19 22.31
C ALA A 143 -9.19 11.63 20.97
N MET A 144 -9.86 10.62 20.41
CA MET A 144 -9.57 10.14 19.05
C MET A 144 -9.95 11.18 17.99
N ALA A 145 -11.05 11.91 18.18
CA ALA A 145 -11.44 12.98 17.26
C ALA A 145 -10.43 14.15 17.31
N ASP A 146 -9.97 14.54 18.50
CA ASP A 146 -8.94 15.57 18.69
C ASP A 146 -7.61 15.18 18.02
N GLU A 147 -7.20 13.91 18.13
CA GLU A 147 -6.01 13.39 17.44
C GLU A 147 -6.15 13.51 15.92
N ILE A 148 -7.31 13.15 15.36
CA ILE A 148 -7.60 13.33 13.93
C ILE A 148 -7.55 14.80 13.53
N VAL A 149 -8.15 15.70 14.32
CA VAL A 149 -8.09 17.14 14.07
C VAL A 149 -6.63 17.63 14.07
N GLY A 150 -5.78 17.09 14.95
CA GLY A 150 -4.34 17.35 14.95
C GLY A 150 -3.71 17.06 13.59
N TYR A 151 -3.88 15.85 13.05
CA TYR A 151 -3.34 15.50 11.74
C TYR A 151 -3.90 16.37 10.61
N LEU A 152 -5.19 16.69 10.65
CA LEU A 152 -5.85 17.50 9.62
C LEU A 152 -5.48 18.99 9.70
N SER A 153 -4.99 19.46 10.86
CA SER A 153 -4.49 20.83 11.04
C SER A 153 -3.21 21.10 10.24
N ASP A 154 -2.44 20.07 9.91
CA ASP A 154 -1.26 20.13 9.04
C ASP A 154 -1.63 20.16 7.53
N GLY A 155 -2.94 20.26 7.23
CA GLY A 155 -3.46 20.45 5.87
C GLY A 155 -3.93 19.18 5.18
N LEU A 156 -3.75 18.00 5.78
CA LEU A 156 -4.24 16.72 5.26
C LEU A 156 -5.74 16.81 4.88
N GLN A 157 -6.10 16.13 3.79
CA GLN A 157 -7.41 16.25 3.13
C GLN A 157 -8.45 15.29 3.71
N GLY A 158 -8.02 14.38 4.58
CA GLY A 158 -8.89 13.43 5.26
C GLY A 158 -8.11 12.39 6.02
N VAL A 159 -8.83 11.39 6.53
CA VAL A 159 -8.28 10.30 7.33
C VAL A 159 -8.97 8.97 7.00
N LYS A 160 -8.18 7.90 6.92
CA LYS A 160 -8.64 6.51 7.02
C LYS A 160 -8.29 5.97 8.39
N VAL A 161 -9.30 5.42 9.07
CA VAL A 161 -9.17 4.92 10.45
C VAL A 161 -9.42 3.42 10.48
N GLY A 162 -8.39 2.68 10.91
CA GLY A 162 -8.48 1.26 11.17
C GLY A 162 -9.17 0.94 12.50
N PHE A 163 -10.29 0.22 12.43
CA PHE A 163 -11.01 -0.39 13.54
C PHE A 163 -10.42 -1.76 13.89
N GLY A 164 -10.74 -2.31 15.07
CA GLY A 164 -10.30 -3.66 15.45
C GLY A 164 -8.78 -3.83 15.58
N LYS A 165 -8.04 -2.74 15.82
CA LYS A 165 -6.58 -2.76 15.95
C LYS A 165 -6.17 -2.98 17.43
N LYS A 166 -4.89 -2.80 17.75
CA LYS A 166 -4.41 -2.78 19.14
C LYS A 166 -4.83 -1.44 19.78
N GLY A 167 -4.82 -1.36 21.12
CA GLY A 167 -5.27 -0.19 21.88
C GLY A 167 -6.64 -0.40 22.51
N ASP A 168 -7.18 0.68 23.06
CA ASP A 168 -8.37 0.69 23.92
C ASP A 168 -9.61 1.27 23.21
N ALA A 169 -9.51 1.54 21.91
CA ALA A 169 -10.58 2.17 21.13
C ALA A 169 -11.86 1.34 21.05
N HIS A 170 -11.76 0.01 21.04
CA HIS A 170 -12.90 -0.91 20.97
C HIS A 170 -13.90 -0.57 19.84
N LEU A 171 -13.38 -0.17 18.67
CA LEU A 171 -14.19 0.12 17.48
C LEU A 171 -14.29 -1.12 16.57
N GLY A 172 -15.47 -1.29 16.00
CA GLY A 172 -15.89 -2.40 15.17
C GLY A 172 -16.52 -3.57 15.94
N PHE A 173 -16.75 -3.42 17.24
CA PHE A 173 -17.35 -4.46 18.09
C PHE A 173 -18.77 -4.11 18.53
N ASP A 174 -18.99 -2.84 18.88
CA ASP A 174 -20.27 -2.33 19.37
C ASP A 174 -20.86 -1.30 18.39
N HIS A 175 -22.09 -1.53 17.95
CA HIS A 175 -22.73 -0.73 16.92
C HIS A 175 -22.88 0.74 17.33
N ASP A 176 -23.38 1.00 18.54
CA ASP A 176 -23.72 2.36 18.95
C ASP A 176 -22.46 3.18 19.22
N ARG A 177 -21.41 2.55 19.75
CA ARG A 177 -20.08 3.15 19.87
C ARG A 177 -19.48 3.51 18.51
N ASP A 178 -19.57 2.62 17.53
CA ASP A 178 -19.05 2.85 16.18
C ASP A 178 -19.76 4.04 15.52
N VAL A 179 -21.08 4.13 15.69
CA VAL A 179 -21.90 5.25 15.19
C VAL A 179 -21.57 6.55 15.92
N GLU A 180 -21.43 6.51 17.25
CA GLU A 180 -21.01 7.67 18.04
C GLU A 180 -19.64 8.19 17.60
N TYR A 181 -18.70 7.28 17.32
CA TYR A 181 -17.38 7.61 16.81
C TYR A 181 -17.47 8.33 15.46
N VAL A 182 -18.14 7.72 14.48
CA VAL A 182 -18.26 8.31 13.13
C VAL A 182 -18.96 9.66 13.18
N ARG A 183 -20.02 9.81 13.99
CA ARG A 183 -20.69 11.09 14.23
C ARG A 183 -19.72 12.14 14.78
N THR A 184 -19.02 11.81 15.86
CA THR A 184 -18.13 12.75 16.57
C THR A 184 -16.98 13.19 15.68
N VAL A 185 -16.34 12.26 14.97
CA VAL A 185 -15.28 12.58 14.01
C VAL A 185 -15.82 13.44 12.87
N ARG A 186 -16.99 13.09 12.30
CA ARG A 186 -17.60 13.89 11.23
C ARG A 186 -17.87 15.33 11.69
N GLU A 187 -18.43 15.53 12.87
CA GLU A 187 -18.67 16.85 13.45
C GLU A 187 -17.36 17.65 13.61
N ALA A 188 -16.28 16.99 14.03
CA ALA A 188 -14.98 17.63 14.23
C ALA A 188 -14.26 18.02 12.92
N ILE A 189 -14.36 17.20 11.87
CA ILE A 189 -13.56 17.39 10.64
C ILE A 189 -14.32 18.09 9.49
N GLY A 190 -15.62 18.31 9.64
CA GLY A 190 -16.46 18.93 8.60
C GLY A 190 -16.57 18.06 7.35
N ASP A 191 -16.30 18.61 6.17
CA ASP A 191 -16.42 17.91 4.87
C ASP A 191 -15.15 17.15 4.43
N LYS A 192 -14.11 17.08 5.27
CA LYS A 192 -12.89 16.29 4.97
C LYS A 192 -13.22 14.81 4.79
N ARG A 193 -12.38 14.08 4.05
CA ARG A 193 -12.61 12.65 3.79
C ARG A 193 -12.48 11.84 5.08
N LEU A 194 -13.41 10.92 5.31
CA LEU A 194 -13.39 9.99 6.44
C LEU A 194 -13.64 8.58 5.91
N MET A 195 -12.67 7.69 6.04
CA MET A 195 -12.76 6.31 5.61
C MET A 195 -12.63 5.43 6.84
N ILE A 196 -13.37 4.32 6.86
CA ILE A 196 -13.33 3.35 7.95
C ILE A 196 -12.79 2.04 7.40
N ASP A 197 -11.68 1.57 7.95
CA ASP A 197 -11.06 0.27 7.63
C ASP A 197 -11.35 -0.76 8.72
N LEU A 198 -11.81 -1.94 8.33
CA LEU A 198 -12.08 -3.02 9.26
C LEU A 198 -10.83 -3.90 9.46
N GLY A 199 -10.14 -3.70 10.59
CA GLY A 199 -8.96 -4.47 10.93
C GLY A 199 -9.23 -5.94 11.31
N VAL A 200 -8.15 -6.72 11.27
CA VAL A 200 -8.13 -8.20 11.37
C VAL A 200 -8.78 -8.85 12.60
N LYS A 201 -9.07 -8.11 13.68
CA LYS A 201 -9.77 -8.67 14.85
C LYS A 201 -11.29 -8.62 14.70
N ASN A 202 -11.79 -7.85 13.75
CA ASN A 202 -13.21 -7.72 13.49
C ASN A 202 -13.58 -8.69 12.37
N HIS A 203 -14.60 -9.50 12.63
CA HIS A 203 -15.19 -10.41 11.66
C HIS A 203 -16.67 -10.12 11.63
N TRP A 204 -17.07 -9.14 10.82
CA TRP A 204 -18.48 -8.84 10.63
C TRP A 204 -19.11 -9.89 9.73
N ASP A 205 -20.28 -10.37 10.11
CA ASP A 205 -21.17 -11.01 9.15
C ASP A 205 -21.90 -9.96 8.31
N ILE A 206 -22.63 -10.42 7.30
CA ILE A 206 -23.37 -9.53 6.39
C ILE A 206 -24.38 -8.64 7.13
N ALA A 207 -25.07 -9.16 8.14
CA ALA A 207 -26.07 -8.40 8.89
C ALA A 207 -25.42 -7.26 9.70
N THR A 208 -24.28 -7.56 10.32
CA THR A 208 -23.44 -6.63 11.08
C THR A 208 -22.92 -5.54 10.14
N ALA A 209 -22.30 -5.90 9.02
CA ALA A 209 -21.77 -4.95 8.05
C ALA A 209 -22.87 -4.03 7.46
N LEU A 210 -24.03 -4.59 7.08
CA LEU A 210 -25.16 -3.80 6.58
C LEU A 210 -25.70 -2.83 7.63
N SER A 211 -25.80 -3.25 8.89
CA SER A 211 -26.24 -2.39 9.98
C SER A 211 -25.29 -1.20 10.15
N ARG A 212 -23.97 -1.42 10.18
CA ARG A 212 -22.98 -0.33 10.31
C ARG A 212 -22.99 0.56 9.07
N ALA A 213 -22.96 -0.02 7.87
CA ALA A 213 -22.92 0.74 6.63
C ALA A 213 -24.11 1.70 6.51
N ARG A 214 -25.33 1.23 6.81
CA ARG A 214 -26.54 2.08 6.82
C ARG A 214 -26.46 3.19 7.85
N ALA A 215 -26.00 2.89 9.07
CA ALA A 215 -25.85 3.90 10.10
C ALA A 215 -24.77 4.95 9.75
N PHE A 216 -23.78 4.59 8.94
CA PHE A 216 -22.73 5.50 8.48
C PHE A 216 -23.16 6.39 7.29
N GLU A 217 -24.30 6.12 6.63
CA GLU A 217 -24.80 6.91 5.50
C GLU A 217 -25.03 8.37 5.86
N ASP A 218 -25.65 8.61 7.02
CA ASP A 218 -25.97 9.96 7.52
C ASP A 218 -24.72 10.83 7.73
N TYR A 219 -23.56 10.20 7.94
CA TYR A 219 -22.29 10.86 8.17
C TYR A 219 -21.41 10.95 6.92
N ARG A 220 -21.91 10.51 5.76
CA ARG A 220 -21.22 10.65 4.46
C ARG A 220 -19.76 10.20 4.51
N ILE A 221 -19.48 9.02 5.08
CA ILE A 221 -18.13 8.45 5.02
C ILE A 221 -17.72 8.24 3.55
N HIS A 222 -16.43 8.40 3.27
CA HIS A 222 -15.89 8.40 1.91
C HIS A 222 -15.84 6.99 1.32
N TRP A 223 -15.52 5.97 2.12
CA TRP A 223 -15.81 4.55 1.88
C TRP A 223 -15.68 3.74 3.18
N LEU A 224 -16.20 2.51 3.14
CA LEU A 224 -16.00 1.45 4.14
C LEU A 224 -15.10 0.36 3.54
N GLU A 225 -13.98 0.07 4.19
CA GLU A 225 -12.90 -0.79 3.70
C GLU A 225 -12.85 -2.15 4.39
N GLU A 226 -12.67 -3.21 3.59
CA GLU A 226 -12.63 -4.62 3.98
C GLU A 226 -13.70 -5.09 5.00
N PRO A 227 -14.98 -4.65 4.95
CA PRO A 227 -15.96 -4.96 5.99
C PRO A 227 -16.31 -6.45 6.11
N LEU A 228 -16.01 -7.27 5.10
CA LEU A 228 -16.32 -8.71 5.05
C LEU A 228 -15.07 -9.58 4.76
N GLY A 229 -13.87 -9.01 4.87
CA GLY A 229 -12.65 -9.69 4.43
C GLY A 229 -12.51 -9.76 2.90
N HIS A 230 -11.68 -10.65 2.37
CA HIS A 230 -11.45 -10.78 0.92
C HIS A 230 -12.11 -12.03 0.32
N ASP A 231 -12.65 -12.90 1.17
CA ASP A 231 -13.11 -14.25 0.87
C ASP A 231 -14.63 -14.41 0.82
N ASP A 232 -15.39 -13.30 0.97
CA ASP A 232 -16.86 -13.29 0.93
C ASP A 232 -17.45 -12.47 -0.24
N PRO A 233 -17.31 -12.94 -1.49
CA PRO A 233 -17.84 -12.24 -2.67
C PRO A 233 -19.38 -12.13 -2.68
N GLU A 234 -20.09 -13.12 -2.13
CA GLU A 234 -21.56 -13.07 -2.05
C GLU A 234 -22.03 -12.08 -0.99
N GLY A 235 -21.34 -12.00 0.15
CA GLY A 235 -21.56 -10.97 1.15
C GLY A 235 -21.36 -9.57 0.58
N TYR A 236 -20.31 -9.33 -0.22
CA TYR A 236 -20.13 -8.03 -0.87
C TYR A 236 -21.26 -7.68 -1.85
N LYS A 237 -21.84 -8.65 -2.56
CA LYS A 237 -23.03 -8.42 -3.41
C LYS A 237 -24.22 -7.97 -2.57
N ALA A 238 -24.48 -8.66 -1.45
CA ALA A 238 -25.56 -8.31 -0.54
C ALA A 238 -25.33 -6.94 0.13
N LEU A 239 -24.10 -6.65 0.54
CA LEU A 239 -23.71 -5.37 1.14
C LEU A 239 -23.95 -4.24 0.15
N ARG A 240 -23.43 -4.39 -1.08
CA ARG A 240 -23.59 -3.40 -2.16
C ARG A 240 -25.06 -3.12 -2.49
N ALA A 241 -25.93 -4.13 -2.44
CA ALA A 241 -27.36 -3.95 -2.68
C ALA A 241 -28.09 -3.23 -1.53
N GLY A 242 -27.49 -3.18 -0.34
CA GLY A 242 -28.16 -2.74 0.89
C GLY A 242 -27.67 -1.42 1.48
N THR A 243 -26.71 -0.74 0.85
CA THR A 243 -26.20 0.58 1.26
C THR A 243 -25.75 1.43 0.06
N SER A 244 -25.75 2.74 0.25
CA SER A 244 -25.18 3.76 -0.62
C SER A 244 -23.72 4.12 -0.27
N VAL A 245 -23.21 3.65 0.88
CA VAL A 245 -21.80 3.81 1.25
C VAL A 245 -20.93 3.15 0.18
N ARG A 246 -19.87 3.86 -0.23
CA ARG A 246 -18.87 3.31 -1.14
C ARG A 246 -18.09 2.19 -0.46
N ILE A 247 -17.81 1.12 -1.20
CA ILE A 247 -17.13 -0.06 -0.67
C ILE A 247 -15.70 -0.13 -1.22
N GLY A 248 -14.73 -0.29 -0.30
CA GLY A 248 -13.32 -0.48 -0.62
C GLY A 248 -12.83 -1.87 -0.20
N TYR A 249 -12.05 -2.54 -1.05
CA TYR A 249 -11.28 -3.74 -0.68
C TYR A 249 -10.31 -4.10 -1.80
N GLY A 250 -9.43 -5.08 -1.56
CA GLY A 250 -8.53 -5.62 -2.58
C GLY A 250 -7.05 -5.43 -2.30
N GLU A 251 -6.66 -4.81 -1.17
CA GLU A 251 -5.26 -4.71 -0.74
C GLU A 251 -4.58 -6.08 -0.62
N ARG A 252 -5.40 -7.13 -0.49
CA ARG A 252 -4.97 -8.53 -0.43
C ARG A 252 -4.85 -9.21 -1.78
N GLU A 253 -5.11 -8.53 -2.88
CA GLU A 253 -4.89 -9.08 -4.20
C GLU A 253 -3.41 -9.15 -4.57
N TRP A 254 -3.08 -10.18 -5.33
CA TRP A 254 -1.70 -10.53 -5.63
C TRP A 254 -1.28 -10.18 -7.05
N ASN A 255 -2.23 -9.97 -7.96
CA ASN A 255 -1.94 -9.58 -9.33
C ASN A 255 -3.15 -8.89 -9.99
N HIS A 256 -2.93 -8.28 -11.15
CA HIS A 256 -3.97 -7.58 -11.92
C HIS A 256 -5.20 -8.43 -12.30
N ARG A 257 -5.06 -9.76 -12.43
CA ARG A 257 -6.21 -10.66 -12.73
C ARG A 257 -7.11 -10.84 -11.52
N GLY A 258 -6.55 -10.86 -10.31
CA GLY A 258 -7.34 -10.87 -9.08
C GLY A 258 -8.15 -9.57 -8.93
N VAL A 259 -7.51 -8.43 -9.21
CA VAL A 259 -8.21 -7.14 -9.30
C VAL A 259 -9.29 -7.15 -10.39
N GLN A 260 -9.02 -7.75 -11.56
CA GLN A 260 -10.02 -7.90 -12.61
C GLN A 260 -11.24 -8.70 -12.15
N GLN A 261 -11.02 -9.83 -11.48
CA GLN A 261 -12.10 -10.66 -10.93
C GLN A 261 -12.95 -9.86 -9.93
N ILE A 262 -12.30 -9.05 -9.08
CA ILE A 262 -13.00 -8.16 -8.14
C ILE A 262 -13.85 -7.11 -8.86
N VAL A 263 -13.31 -6.39 -9.85
CA VAL A 263 -14.10 -5.32 -10.48
C VAL A 263 -15.24 -5.85 -11.34
N GLU A 264 -15.10 -7.06 -11.89
CA GLU A 264 -16.13 -7.76 -12.66
C GLU A 264 -17.35 -8.16 -11.82
N THR A 265 -17.22 -8.29 -10.49
CA THR A 265 -18.38 -8.53 -9.61
C THR A 265 -19.31 -7.32 -9.53
N GLY A 266 -18.80 -6.12 -9.80
CA GLY A 266 -19.52 -4.86 -9.62
C GLY A 266 -19.74 -4.44 -8.16
N THR A 267 -19.08 -5.09 -7.19
CA THR A 267 -19.32 -4.87 -5.75
C THR A 267 -18.36 -3.88 -5.09
N VAL A 268 -17.31 -3.46 -5.79
CA VAL A 268 -16.29 -2.52 -5.29
C VAL A 268 -16.44 -1.14 -5.95
N ASP A 269 -16.13 -0.08 -5.21
CA ASP A 269 -15.96 1.28 -5.71
C ASP A 269 -14.49 1.72 -5.73
N VAL A 270 -13.74 1.30 -4.72
CA VAL A 270 -12.32 1.64 -4.49
C VAL A 270 -11.50 0.36 -4.30
N ILE A 271 -10.48 0.16 -5.12
CA ILE A 271 -9.61 -1.00 -5.01
C ILE A 271 -8.33 -0.55 -4.33
N GLY A 272 -8.05 -1.08 -3.14
CA GLY A 272 -6.75 -0.95 -2.49
C GLY A 272 -5.72 -1.81 -3.23
N ILE A 273 -4.58 -1.25 -3.59
CA ILE A 273 -3.54 -1.96 -4.34
C ILE A 273 -2.19 -1.66 -3.70
N ASP A 274 -1.44 -2.69 -3.30
CA ASP A 274 -0.11 -2.53 -2.69
C ASP A 274 0.99 -2.94 -3.69
N PRO A 275 1.88 -2.02 -4.13
CA PRO A 275 2.93 -2.35 -5.09
C PRO A 275 3.97 -3.35 -4.54
N GLY A 276 4.17 -3.41 -3.22
CA GLY A 276 5.03 -4.41 -2.57
C GLY A 276 4.40 -5.81 -2.51
N ARG A 277 3.19 -5.96 -3.04
CA ARG A 277 2.42 -7.21 -3.05
C ARG A 277 1.92 -7.64 -4.42
N ILE A 278 1.48 -6.70 -5.26
CA ILE A 278 0.78 -6.97 -6.53
C ILE A 278 1.71 -7.24 -7.72
N GLU A 279 2.86 -7.87 -7.49
CA GLU A 279 3.92 -8.06 -8.50
C GLU A 279 4.56 -6.73 -8.97
N GLY A 280 4.74 -5.78 -8.05
CA GLY A 280 5.57 -4.58 -8.25
C GLY A 280 4.87 -3.42 -8.95
N ILE A 281 5.68 -2.52 -9.49
CA ILE A 281 5.23 -1.37 -10.28
C ILE A 281 4.58 -1.84 -11.59
N THR A 282 5.16 -2.87 -12.23
CA THR A 282 4.60 -3.49 -13.44
C THR A 282 3.21 -4.06 -13.17
N GLY A 283 3.04 -4.81 -12.08
CA GLY A 283 1.76 -5.41 -11.72
C GLY A 283 0.73 -4.37 -11.25
N PHE A 284 1.13 -3.38 -10.45
CA PHE A 284 0.26 -2.28 -10.03
C PHE A 284 -0.27 -1.53 -11.24
N ARG A 285 0.61 -1.13 -12.18
CA ARG A 285 0.20 -0.40 -13.38
C ARG A 285 -0.91 -1.13 -14.13
N LYS A 286 -0.74 -2.44 -14.37
CA LYS A 286 -1.76 -3.27 -15.04
C LYS A 286 -3.07 -3.33 -14.24
N ALA A 287 -3.00 -3.45 -12.91
CA ALA A 287 -4.18 -3.45 -12.04
C ALA A 287 -4.90 -2.09 -12.04
N ALA A 288 -4.17 -0.98 -12.03
CA ALA A 288 -4.74 0.35 -12.09
C ALA A 288 -5.40 0.64 -13.45
N GLU A 289 -4.85 0.12 -14.56
CA GLU A 289 -5.46 0.16 -15.90
C GLU A 289 -6.79 -0.63 -15.94
N VAL A 290 -6.86 -1.77 -15.23
CA VAL A 290 -8.12 -2.51 -15.03
C VAL A 290 -9.14 -1.64 -14.29
N CYS A 291 -8.76 -1.03 -13.16
CA CYS A 291 -9.64 -0.12 -12.42
C CYS A 291 -10.15 1.03 -13.31
N ALA A 292 -9.27 1.66 -14.09
CA ALA A 292 -9.64 2.73 -15.01
C ALA A 292 -10.67 2.27 -16.06
N THR A 293 -10.46 1.08 -16.64
CA THR A 293 -11.35 0.49 -17.65
C THR A 293 -12.76 0.28 -17.10
N TYR A 294 -12.87 -0.22 -15.87
CA TYR A 294 -14.14 -0.46 -15.19
C TYR A 294 -14.71 0.78 -14.47
N ARG A 295 -14.08 1.95 -14.63
CA ARG A 295 -14.45 3.21 -13.94
C ARG A 295 -14.55 3.02 -12.43
N ARG A 296 -13.52 2.39 -11.86
CA ARG A 296 -13.32 2.24 -10.42
C ARG A 296 -12.10 3.04 -9.98
N GLN A 297 -12.12 3.49 -8.73
CA GLN A 297 -10.97 4.16 -8.14
C GLN A 297 -9.94 3.11 -7.74
N ALA A 298 -8.68 3.37 -8.07
CA ALA A 298 -7.56 2.67 -7.45
C ALA A 298 -7.05 3.54 -6.28
N ASN A 299 -6.55 2.90 -5.24
CA ASN A 299 -5.91 3.57 -4.12
C ASN A 299 -4.65 2.79 -3.77
N ALA A 300 -3.50 3.47 -3.75
CA ALA A 300 -2.27 2.80 -3.38
C ALA A 300 -2.30 2.53 -1.87
N HIS A 301 -2.46 1.26 -1.49
CA HIS A 301 -2.31 0.82 -0.12
C HIS A 301 -0.84 1.04 0.28
N ASN A 302 -0.63 1.92 1.25
CA ASN A 302 0.70 2.44 1.57
C ASN A 302 0.91 2.46 3.10
N PHE A 303 1.13 1.27 3.65
CA PHE A 303 1.44 1.09 5.07
C PHE A 303 2.65 0.15 5.20
N SER A 304 3.83 0.61 4.77
CA SER A 304 5.09 -0.15 4.87
C SER A 304 6.31 0.77 4.99
N THR A 305 7.40 0.57 4.24
CA THR A 305 8.57 1.48 4.29
C THR A 305 8.51 2.57 3.22
N ALA A 306 9.45 3.51 3.28
CA ALA A 306 9.60 4.59 2.30
C ALA A 306 9.78 4.11 0.85
N ILE A 307 10.25 2.88 0.61
CA ILE A 307 10.38 2.32 -0.74
C ILE A 307 8.99 2.11 -1.37
N VAL A 308 8.08 1.47 -0.64
CA VAL A 308 6.68 1.29 -1.09
C VAL A 308 5.97 2.64 -1.16
N SER A 309 6.25 3.59 -0.24
CA SER A 309 5.74 4.96 -0.34
C SER A 309 6.15 5.63 -1.65
N ALA A 310 7.43 5.58 -2.02
CA ALA A 310 7.94 6.20 -3.25
C ALA A 310 7.38 5.55 -4.52
N ALA A 311 7.25 4.22 -4.54
CA ALA A 311 6.59 3.51 -5.64
C ALA A 311 5.11 3.93 -5.76
N SER A 312 4.40 3.94 -4.63
CA SER A 312 2.98 4.35 -4.54
C SER A 312 2.77 5.80 -4.99
N GLN A 313 3.70 6.70 -4.66
CA GLN A 313 3.68 8.09 -5.12
C GLN A 313 3.74 8.18 -6.64
N ALA A 314 4.72 7.55 -7.28
CA ALA A 314 4.87 7.57 -8.74
C ALA A 314 3.65 6.94 -9.44
N LEU A 315 3.18 5.79 -8.96
CA LEU A 315 2.02 5.08 -9.50
C LEU A 315 0.72 5.89 -9.37
N SER A 316 0.53 6.55 -8.23
CA SER A 316 -0.65 7.38 -7.99
C SER A 316 -0.70 8.60 -8.89
N PHE A 317 0.45 9.25 -9.12
CA PHE A 317 0.52 10.35 -10.08
C PHE A 317 0.35 9.88 -11.53
N ALA A 318 0.85 8.69 -11.89
CA ALA A 318 0.79 8.19 -13.27
C ALA A 318 -0.59 7.67 -13.69
N SER A 319 -1.41 7.21 -12.75
CA SER A 319 -2.69 6.55 -13.06
C SER A 319 -3.90 7.48 -12.90
N PRO A 320 -4.76 7.65 -13.92
CA PRO A 320 -6.00 8.40 -13.78
C PRO A 320 -7.03 7.74 -12.85
N ALA A 321 -6.86 6.46 -12.51
CA ALA A 321 -7.73 5.77 -11.55
C ALA A 321 -7.39 6.11 -10.10
N CYS A 322 -6.15 6.50 -9.81
CA CYS A 322 -5.74 6.94 -8.47
C CYS A 322 -6.24 8.36 -8.20
N ARG A 323 -6.85 8.60 -7.03
CA ARG A 323 -7.49 9.90 -6.69
C ARG A 323 -7.02 10.51 -5.37
N GLU A 324 -6.20 9.76 -4.66
CA GLU A 324 -5.57 10.13 -3.39
C GLU A 324 -4.42 9.18 -3.11
N LEU A 325 -3.59 9.58 -2.16
CA LEU A 325 -2.56 8.73 -1.59
C LEU A 325 -2.63 8.81 -0.07
N GLU A 326 -2.63 7.64 0.54
CA GLU A 326 -2.53 7.49 1.98
C GLU A 326 -1.09 7.62 2.46
N LEU A 327 -0.91 8.35 3.56
CA LEU A 327 0.36 8.55 4.23
C LEU A 327 0.23 8.17 5.71
N GLN A 328 1.26 7.53 6.23
CA GLN A 328 1.42 7.32 7.67
C GLN A 328 1.80 8.66 8.32
N PRO A 329 1.01 9.24 9.24
CA PRO A 329 1.28 10.59 9.74
C PRO A 329 2.47 10.66 10.71
N VAL A 330 2.87 9.54 11.33
CA VAL A 330 4.04 9.48 12.21
C VAL A 330 5.21 8.81 11.50
N TYR A 331 6.25 9.58 11.16
CA TYR A 331 7.41 9.03 10.45
C TYR A 331 8.42 8.38 11.40
N GLY A 332 8.34 7.05 11.45
CA GLY A 332 9.31 6.20 12.14
C GLY A 332 10.55 5.86 11.31
N PRO A 333 11.40 4.96 11.82
CA PRO A 333 12.67 4.60 11.18
C PRO A 333 12.53 4.11 9.73
N ALA A 334 11.48 3.34 9.43
CA ALA A 334 11.23 2.81 8.09
C ALA A 334 10.72 3.84 7.07
N GLN A 335 10.24 5.01 7.52
CA GLN A 335 9.80 6.09 6.64
C GLN A 335 10.85 7.19 6.55
N LYS A 336 11.25 7.79 7.68
CA LYS A 336 12.14 8.96 7.69
C LYS A 336 13.63 8.63 7.73
N ASP A 337 14.04 7.64 8.52
CA ASP A 337 15.48 7.39 8.73
C ASP A 337 16.07 6.49 7.62
N LEU A 338 15.20 5.76 6.90
CA LEU A 338 15.56 4.87 5.80
C LEU A 338 15.97 5.61 4.53
N VAL A 339 15.45 6.82 4.29
CA VAL A 339 15.68 7.57 3.06
C VAL A 339 16.07 9.03 3.31
N ASP A 340 16.79 9.63 2.37
CA ASP A 340 17.13 11.05 2.37
C ASP A 340 15.88 11.96 2.24
N ARG A 341 14.90 11.53 1.43
CA ARG A 341 13.72 12.31 1.05
C ARG A 341 12.48 11.43 1.10
N PRO A 342 11.79 11.31 2.26
CA PRO A 342 10.56 10.56 2.34
C PRO A 342 9.45 11.25 1.56
N VAL A 343 8.51 10.46 1.01
CA VAL A 343 7.28 10.99 0.41
C VAL A 343 6.58 11.87 1.43
N TRP A 344 6.05 13.03 1.07
CA TRP A 344 5.30 13.87 2.00
C TRP A 344 4.31 14.75 1.26
N HIS A 345 3.61 15.60 2.01
CA HIS A 345 2.71 16.59 1.46
C HIS A 345 3.11 18.02 1.84
N THR A 346 2.67 18.96 1.02
CA THR A 346 2.67 20.40 1.33
C THR A 346 1.22 20.88 1.24
N ASP A 347 0.69 21.42 2.35
CA ASP A 347 -0.71 21.89 2.45
C ASP A 347 -1.77 20.85 2.03
N GLY A 348 -1.56 19.58 2.42
CA GLY A 348 -2.45 18.47 2.07
C GLY A 348 -2.30 17.91 0.66
N TRP A 349 -1.32 18.35 -0.12
CA TRP A 349 -1.04 17.83 -1.46
C TRP A 349 0.28 17.09 -1.47
N VAL A 350 0.26 15.82 -1.87
CA VAL A 350 1.48 15.01 -2.00
C VAL A 350 2.43 15.69 -2.98
N ASN A 351 3.70 15.77 -2.61
CA ASN A 351 4.76 16.28 -3.49
C ASN A 351 4.89 15.35 -4.71
N LYS A 352 5.28 15.87 -5.88
CA LYS A 352 5.59 15.00 -7.02
C LYS A 352 6.90 14.25 -6.78
N PRO A 353 7.09 13.05 -7.36
CA PRO A 353 8.40 12.38 -7.37
C PRO A 353 9.46 13.27 -8.02
N GLU A 354 10.65 13.34 -7.42
CA GLU A 354 11.78 14.14 -7.91
C GLU A 354 13.06 13.31 -8.05
N GLY A 355 13.73 13.48 -9.19
CA GLY A 355 15.01 12.82 -9.49
C GLY A 355 14.87 11.43 -10.10
N PRO A 356 16.00 10.77 -10.42
CA PRO A 356 16.01 9.48 -11.10
C PRO A 356 15.49 8.32 -10.25
N GLY A 357 14.93 7.29 -10.90
CA GLY A 357 14.42 6.11 -10.21
C GLY A 357 13.21 6.44 -9.34
N LEU A 358 13.17 5.87 -8.14
CA LEU A 358 12.17 6.20 -7.12
C LEU A 358 12.35 7.60 -6.50
N GLY A 359 13.45 8.30 -6.82
CA GLY A 359 13.73 9.62 -6.26
C GLY A 359 14.22 9.59 -4.81
N ILE A 360 14.63 8.42 -4.31
CA ILE A 360 15.11 8.23 -2.94
C ILE A 360 16.50 7.60 -2.91
N GLN A 361 17.28 7.92 -1.88
CA GLN A 361 18.53 7.25 -1.54
C GLN A 361 18.36 6.48 -0.23
N ILE A 362 18.78 5.22 -0.22
CA ILE A 362 18.63 4.33 0.94
C ILE A 362 19.82 4.47 1.89
N ASN A 363 19.51 4.60 3.18
CA ASN A 363 20.48 4.54 4.28
C ASN A 363 20.89 3.08 4.52
N GLU A 364 21.98 2.66 3.87
CA GLU A 364 22.48 1.29 3.96
C GLU A 364 22.98 0.90 5.36
N ASP A 365 23.46 1.85 6.17
CA ASP A 365 23.88 1.60 7.54
C ASP A 365 22.68 1.23 8.43
N LEU A 366 21.56 1.93 8.25
CA LEU A 366 20.31 1.59 8.94
C LEU A 366 19.82 0.20 8.52
N VAL A 367 19.82 -0.09 7.21
CA VAL A 367 19.46 -1.41 6.67
C VAL A 367 20.33 -2.48 7.30
N ALA A 368 21.64 -2.29 7.32
CA ALA A 368 22.59 -3.23 7.91
C ALA A 368 22.30 -3.46 9.39
N SER A 369 21.96 -2.41 10.15
CA SER A 369 21.61 -2.46 11.58
C SER A 369 20.33 -3.25 11.88
N ALA A 370 19.37 -3.24 10.95
CA ALA A 370 18.02 -3.78 11.10
C ALA A 370 17.85 -5.22 10.58
N ARG A 371 18.92 -5.84 10.03
CA ARG A 371 18.91 -7.18 9.44
C ARG A 371 18.47 -8.27 10.43
N LEU A 372 17.65 -9.20 9.96
CA LEU A 372 17.19 -10.38 10.69
C LEU A 372 18.06 -11.62 10.49
N ASP A 373 18.98 -11.59 9.54
CA ASP A 373 19.82 -12.70 9.09
C ASP A 373 21.28 -12.57 9.56
N ARG A 374 21.48 -11.95 10.72
CA ARG A 374 22.79 -11.79 11.38
C ARG A 374 23.24 -13.04 12.13
#